data_AF-B0EAC2-F1
#
_entry.id   AF-B0EAC2-F1
#
_cell.length_a   1.000
_cell.length_b   1.000
_cell.length_c   1.000
_cell.angle_alpha   90.00
_cell.angle_beta   90.00
_cell.angle_gamma   90.00
#
_symmetry.space_group_name_H-M   'P 1'
#
loop_
_entity.id
_entity.type
_entity.pdbx_description
1 polymer ?
#
loop_
_entity_poly.entity_id
_entity_poly.type
_entity_poly.pdbx_seq_one_letter_code
_entity_poly.pdbx_strand_id
1 'polypeptide(L)'
;MEPNPNLDLISDILTLLYSSLEALEKFIIYCTDLSSVLSLIESILTKYVSLLSDISEQILSLIKLTLKFTNQSQHLSLIIQKFLFENPLDLSILLLPSISFICQYSTSNLDSHLLLRYIQNSLQVYYNDDFLLTSITFTLKQLLISSVILSSQILPTILALLPQCDGYLAHCLKTTIFVSIIFQPQNTLDLFDSLNSFQLLLNMLKQYSTLKNDFYTTKILVLTLITLIDTPSPLDQVSLLQLLIPFLQSLYLYRNTYSQAIISISEDDNDNESPQCEEEPVPMLIELNDNAILSQLIQKLISKNAPILQTLTSEQMIFLKRILHL
;
A
#
# COMPACT_ATOMS: atom_id res chain seq x y z
N MET A 1 -47.08 -3.44 -1.37
CA MET A 1 -46.47 -2.98 -0.12
C MET A 1 -46.40 -1.47 -0.22
N GLU A 2 -47.08 -0.75 0.66
CA GLU A 2 -46.98 0.72 0.69
C GLU A 2 -45.56 1.12 1.16
N PRO A 3 -44.92 2.14 0.54
CA PRO A 3 -43.62 2.62 0.98
C PRO A 3 -43.74 3.18 2.40
N ASN A 4 -42.77 2.87 3.25
CA ASN A 4 -42.74 3.34 4.63
C ASN A 4 -42.21 4.78 4.64
N PRO A 5 -43.03 5.79 4.97
CA PRO A 5 -42.65 7.21 4.86
C PRO A 5 -41.47 7.61 5.75
N ASN A 6 -41.18 6.82 6.80
CA ASN A 6 -40.00 7.03 7.64
C ASN A 6 -38.70 6.57 6.97
N LEU A 7 -38.76 5.55 6.11
CA LEU A 7 -37.60 5.08 5.34
C LEU A 7 -37.25 6.08 4.23
N ASP A 8 -38.26 6.64 3.57
CA ASP A 8 -38.07 7.67 2.54
C ASP A 8 -37.46 8.95 3.16
N LEU A 9 -37.94 9.37 4.33
CA LEU A 9 -37.38 10.52 5.05
C LEU A 9 -35.91 10.30 5.49
N ILE A 10 -35.57 9.09 5.96
CA ILE A 10 -34.18 8.77 6.34
C ILE A 10 -33.28 8.79 5.10
N SER A 11 -33.76 8.25 3.97
CA SER A 11 -33.02 8.26 2.70
C SER A 11 -32.79 9.69 2.19
N ASP A 12 -33.78 10.57 2.29
CA ASP A 12 -33.65 11.99 1.91
C ASP A 12 -32.63 12.71 2.81
N ILE A 13 -32.64 12.46 4.12
CA ILE A 13 -31.68 13.04 5.08
C ILE A 13 -30.25 12.58 4.78
N LEU A 14 -30.05 11.28 4.52
CA LEU A 14 -28.74 10.73 4.15
C LEU A 14 -28.23 11.32 2.83
N THR A 15 -29.11 11.46 1.84
CA THR A 15 -28.77 12.06 0.53
C THR A 15 -28.36 13.53 0.69
N LEU A 16 -29.08 14.28 1.52
CA LEU A 16 -28.74 15.67 1.83
C LEU A 16 -27.41 15.77 2.59
N LEU A 17 -27.17 14.89 3.55
CA LEU A 17 -25.92 14.83 4.30
C LEU A 17 -24.74 14.53 3.37
N TYR A 18 -24.87 13.49 2.53
CA TYR A 18 -23.87 13.09 1.55
C TYR A 18 -23.51 14.25 0.62
N SER A 19 -24.52 14.85 -0.04
CA SER A 19 -24.31 15.97 -0.96
C SER A 19 -23.70 17.20 -0.27
N SER A 20 -24.03 17.45 0.99
CA SER A 20 -23.43 18.52 1.79
C SER A 20 -21.96 18.24 2.10
N LEU A 21 -21.60 17.00 2.43
CA LEU A 21 -20.21 16.60 2.69
C LEU A 21 -19.37 16.66 1.41
N GLU A 22 -19.92 16.24 0.27
CA GLU A 22 -19.26 16.34 -1.03
C GLU A 22 -19.05 17.81 -1.45
N ALA A 23 -20.04 18.67 -1.22
CA ALA A 23 -19.89 20.10 -1.47
C ALA A 23 -18.82 20.73 -0.55
N LEU A 24 -18.79 20.32 0.72
CA LEU A 24 -17.78 20.76 1.68
C LEU A 24 -16.37 20.34 1.25
N GLU A 25 -16.19 19.11 0.78
CA GLU A 25 -14.92 18.60 0.24
C GLU A 25 -14.37 19.53 -0.86
N LYS A 26 -15.21 19.94 -1.81
CA LYS A 26 -14.83 20.85 -2.90
C LYS A 26 -14.50 22.26 -2.41
N PHE A 27 -15.14 22.71 -1.33
CA PHE A 27 -14.99 24.06 -0.82
C PHE A 27 -13.81 24.24 0.16
N ILE A 28 -13.38 23.16 0.81
CA ILE A 28 -12.32 23.17 1.83
C ILE A 28 -11.02 23.83 1.35
N ILE A 29 -10.70 23.73 0.05
CA ILE A 29 -9.50 24.34 -0.53
C ILE A 29 -9.46 25.88 -0.42
N TYR A 30 -10.62 26.51 -0.20
CA TYR A 30 -10.77 27.95 -0.07
C TYR A 30 -10.87 28.41 1.39
N CYS A 31 -10.91 27.48 2.34
CA CYS A 31 -11.04 27.78 3.76
C CYS A 31 -9.67 28.00 4.41
N THR A 32 -9.55 29.04 5.22
CA THR A 32 -8.33 29.36 5.98
C THR A 32 -8.34 28.81 7.41
N ASP A 33 -9.51 28.49 7.94
CA ASP A 33 -9.71 27.79 9.21
C ASP A 33 -10.62 26.58 8.99
N LEU A 34 -10.15 25.40 9.40
CA LEU A 34 -10.86 24.12 9.29
C LEU A 34 -11.30 23.56 10.66
N SER A 35 -11.28 24.38 11.72
CA SER A 35 -11.73 24.00 13.06
C SER A 35 -13.17 23.43 13.08
N SER A 36 -14.08 24.03 12.32
CA SER A 36 -15.46 23.54 12.17
C SER A 36 -15.54 22.19 11.45
N VAL A 37 -14.65 21.94 10.47
CA VAL A 37 -14.58 20.65 9.76
C VAL A 37 -14.06 19.57 10.71
N LEU A 38 -13.06 19.88 11.53
CA LEU A 38 -12.59 18.97 12.57
C LEU A 38 -13.68 18.64 13.59
N SER A 39 -14.42 19.64 14.06
CA SER A 39 -15.54 19.43 14.99
C SER A 39 -16.65 18.58 14.38
N LEU A 40 -16.89 18.73 13.07
CA LEU A 40 -17.82 17.88 12.33
C LEU A 40 -17.32 16.43 12.27
N ILE A 41 -16.06 16.21 11.89
CA ILE A 41 -15.44 14.87 11.88
C ILE A 41 -15.54 14.26 13.29
N GLU A 42 -15.13 14.98 14.34
CA GLU A 42 -15.21 14.49 15.72
C GLU A 42 -16.65 14.14 16.12
N SER A 43 -17.62 14.98 15.77
CA SER A 43 -19.03 14.74 16.08
C SER A 43 -19.57 13.50 15.37
N ILE A 44 -19.19 13.26 14.12
CA ILE A 44 -19.57 12.06 13.38
C ILE A 44 -18.95 10.82 14.03
N LEU A 45 -17.66 10.88 14.36
CA LEU A 45 -16.92 9.77 14.97
C LEU A 45 -17.29 9.50 16.42
N THR A 46 -17.98 10.40 17.11
CA THR A 46 -18.36 10.20 18.53
C THR A 46 -19.85 10.08 18.77
N LYS A 47 -20.69 10.81 18.01
CA LYS A 47 -22.14 10.90 18.27
C LYS A 47 -22.98 10.25 17.18
N TYR A 48 -22.50 10.28 15.93
CA TYR A 48 -23.24 9.78 14.76
C TYR A 48 -22.54 8.60 14.11
N VAL A 49 -21.92 7.75 14.92
CA VAL A 49 -21.13 6.59 14.53
C VAL A 49 -21.92 5.65 13.61
N SER A 50 -23.23 5.52 13.83
CA SER A 50 -24.12 4.68 13.01
C SER A 50 -24.25 5.14 11.56
N LEU A 51 -23.93 6.40 11.26
CA LEU A 51 -23.96 6.93 9.88
C LEU A 51 -22.69 6.58 9.11
N LEU A 52 -21.62 6.16 9.80
CA LEU A 52 -20.29 6.05 9.20
C LEU A 52 -20.25 5.07 8.02
N SER A 53 -21.02 3.99 8.06
CA SER A 53 -21.13 3.04 6.95
C SER A 53 -21.61 3.69 5.66
N ASP A 54 -22.44 4.73 5.78
CA ASP A 54 -23.11 5.37 4.64
C ASP A 54 -22.30 6.56 4.08
N ILE A 55 -21.35 7.10 4.86
CA ILE A 55 -20.59 8.31 4.50
C ILE A 55 -19.07 8.15 4.66
N SER A 56 -18.56 6.92 4.81
CA SER A 56 -17.15 6.67 5.13
C SER A 56 -16.19 7.28 4.12
N GLU A 57 -16.50 7.22 2.83
CA GLU A 57 -15.66 7.78 1.77
C GLU A 57 -15.52 9.30 1.88
N GLN A 58 -16.63 9.99 2.15
CA GLN A 58 -16.65 11.44 2.33
C GLN A 58 -15.86 11.81 3.57
N ILE A 59 -16.01 11.06 4.66
CA ILE A 59 -15.24 11.27 5.89
C ILE A 59 -13.74 11.04 5.65
N LEU A 60 -13.36 10.00 4.93
CA LEU A 60 -11.96 9.74 4.53
C LEU A 60 -11.39 10.90 3.70
N SER A 61 -12.17 11.43 2.74
CA SER A 61 -11.72 12.55 1.91
C SER A 61 -11.58 13.84 2.73
N LEU A 62 -12.56 14.14 3.60
CA LEU A 62 -12.49 15.29 4.51
C LEU A 62 -11.28 15.19 5.45
N ILE A 63 -10.99 14.01 6.00
CA ILE A 63 -9.79 13.74 6.79
C ILE A 63 -8.52 14.05 5.98
N LYS A 64 -8.42 13.50 4.75
CA LYS A 64 -7.25 13.69 3.88
C LYS A 64 -7.03 15.17 3.55
N LEU A 65 -8.07 15.90 3.16
CA LEU A 65 -7.97 17.33 2.84
C LEU A 65 -7.66 18.15 4.09
N THR A 66 -8.26 17.84 5.23
CA THR A 66 -7.97 18.53 6.50
C THR A 66 -6.50 18.37 6.89
N LEU A 67 -5.92 17.18 6.72
CA LEU A 67 -4.47 16.95 6.93
C LEU A 67 -3.62 17.73 5.93
N LYS A 68 -4.05 17.82 4.67
CA LYS A 68 -3.32 18.55 3.62
C LYS A 68 -3.27 20.06 3.89
N PHE A 69 -4.35 20.64 4.40
CA PHE A 69 -4.50 22.09 4.53
C PHE A 69 -4.30 22.62 5.95
N THR A 70 -4.18 21.76 6.96
CA THR A 70 -3.94 22.18 8.35
C THR A 70 -2.68 21.55 8.95
N ASN A 71 -2.12 22.22 9.95
CA ASN A 71 -1.11 21.64 10.84
C ASN A 71 -1.73 20.84 12.01
N GLN A 72 -3.03 20.50 11.96
CA GLN A 72 -3.76 19.88 13.06
C GLN A 72 -3.71 18.34 13.03
N SER A 73 -2.67 17.77 12.40
CA SER A 73 -2.47 16.33 12.31
C SER A 73 -2.46 15.64 13.68
N GLN A 74 -2.02 16.32 14.74
CA GLN A 74 -2.06 15.78 16.10
C GLN A 74 -3.48 15.59 16.61
N HIS A 75 -4.35 16.59 16.46
CA HIS A 75 -5.73 16.52 16.95
C HIS A 75 -6.52 15.46 16.19
N LEU A 76 -6.39 15.45 14.86
CA LEU A 76 -7.05 14.46 14.02
C LEU A 76 -6.55 13.03 14.33
N SER A 77 -5.24 12.87 14.53
CA SER A 77 -4.64 11.59 14.93
C SER A 77 -5.22 11.08 16.24
N LEU A 78 -5.42 11.94 17.23
CA LEU A 78 -6.03 11.56 18.51
C LEU A 78 -7.49 11.10 18.33
N ILE A 79 -8.29 11.84 17.56
CA ILE A 79 -9.68 11.48 17.29
C ILE A 79 -9.77 10.12 16.59
N ILE A 80 -9.00 9.93 15.51
CA ILE A 80 -9.01 8.70 14.70
C ILE A 80 -8.52 7.52 15.53
N GLN A 81 -7.41 7.66 16.26
CA GLN A 81 -6.91 6.56 17.10
C GLN A 81 -7.94 6.20 18.16
N LYS A 82 -8.47 7.18 18.91
CA LYS A 82 -9.51 6.92 19.90
C LYS A 82 -10.69 6.15 19.30
N PHE A 83 -11.15 6.57 18.13
CA PHE A 83 -12.21 5.89 17.41
C PHE A 83 -11.88 4.42 17.09
N LEU A 84 -10.69 4.14 16.56
CA LEU A 84 -10.26 2.78 16.21
C LEU A 84 -10.21 1.84 17.43
N PHE A 85 -9.94 2.37 18.63
CA PHE A 85 -9.81 1.56 19.86
C PHE A 85 -11.10 1.42 20.66
N GLU A 86 -12.03 2.36 20.54
CA GLU A 86 -13.28 2.35 21.28
C GLU A 86 -14.44 1.65 20.55
N ASN A 87 -14.29 1.38 19.24
CA ASN A 87 -15.35 0.81 18.41
C ASN A 87 -15.05 -0.63 17.95
N PRO A 88 -16.09 -1.39 17.56
CA PRO A 88 -15.92 -2.72 16.96
C PRO A 88 -15.10 -2.66 15.68
N LEU A 89 -14.33 -3.72 15.43
CA LEU A 89 -13.43 -3.82 14.28
C LEU A 89 -14.13 -3.59 12.94
N ASP A 90 -15.35 -4.12 12.75
CA ASP A 90 -16.14 -3.96 11.52
C ASP A 90 -16.42 -2.50 11.16
N LEU A 91 -16.50 -1.64 12.17
CA LEU A 91 -16.80 -0.22 12.00
C LEU A 91 -15.51 0.61 11.97
N SER A 92 -14.52 0.21 12.75
CA SER A 92 -13.19 0.82 12.75
C SER A 92 -12.43 0.62 11.43
N ILE A 93 -12.67 -0.48 10.70
CA ILE A 93 -12.00 -0.76 9.42
C ILE A 93 -12.30 0.29 8.35
N LEU A 94 -13.48 0.90 8.38
CA LEU A 94 -13.88 1.97 7.45
C LEU A 94 -12.97 3.20 7.52
N LEU A 95 -12.31 3.42 8.66
CA LEU A 95 -11.39 4.54 8.86
C LEU A 95 -9.93 4.11 8.95
N LEU A 96 -9.64 2.82 8.80
CA LEU A 96 -8.26 2.32 8.80
C LEU A 96 -7.38 2.98 7.73
N PRO A 97 -7.89 3.33 6.52
CA PRO A 97 -7.12 4.12 5.55
C PRO A 97 -6.71 5.50 6.07
N SER A 98 -7.42 6.10 7.02
CA SER A 98 -7.06 7.41 7.58
C SER A 98 -5.69 7.42 8.26
N ILE A 99 -5.27 6.29 8.83
CA ILE A 99 -3.94 6.13 9.42
C ILE A 99 -2.85 6.30 8.34
N SER A 100 -3.09 5.81 7.13
CA SER A 100 -2.16 5.99 6.02
C SER A 100 -1.98 7.47 5.66
N PHE A 101 -3.07 8.25 5.67
CA PHE A 101 -2.99 9.69 5.41
C PHE A 101 -2.21 10.39 6.52
N ILE A 102 -2.46 10.06 7.80
CA ILE A 102 -1.70 10.66 8.91
C ILE A 102 -0.20 10.38 8.76
N CYS A 103 0.18 9.14 8.40
CA CYS A 103 1.58 8.74 8.22
C CYS A 103 2.34 9.58 7.18
N GLN A 104 1.65 10.17 6.20
CA GLN A 104 2.25 11.04 5.18
C GLN A 104 2.64 12.41 5.72
N TYR A 105 1.94 12.89 6.77
CA TYR A 105 2.13 14.23 7.32
C TYR A 105 2.86 14.24 8.67
N SER A 106 2.58 13.26 9.53
CA SER A 106 3.24 13.16 10.84
C SER A 106 3.20 11.75 11.41
N THR A 107 4.38 11.19 11.67
CA THR A 107 4.55 9.89 12.32
C THR A 107 4.59 9.99 13.86
N SER A 108 5.01 11.13 14.41
CA SER A 108 5.11 11.35 15.86
C SER A 108 3.76 11.37 16.59
N ASN A 109 2.67 11.54 15.85
CA ASN A 109 1.33 11.64 16.39
C ASN A 109 0.62 10.28 16.53
N LEU A 110 1.27 9.20 16.11
CA LEU A 110 0.71 7.85 16.09
C LEU A 110 1.30 7.01 17.23
N ASP A 111 0.44 6.40 18.04
CA ASP A 111 0.83 5.42 19.04
C ASP A 111 1.05 4.07 18.35
N SER A 112 2.32 3.75 18.12
CA SER A 112 2.73 2.53 17.42
C SER A 112 2.34 1.26 18.16
N HIS A 113 2.31 1.27 19.50
CA HIS A 113 1.93 0.10 20.30
C HIS A 113 0.44 -0.21 20.16
N LEU A 114 -0.39 0.84 20.25
CA LEU A 114 -1.83 0.70 20.08
C LEU A 114 -2.15 0.25 18.63
N LEU A 115 -1.58 0.89 17.63
CA LEU A 115 -1.80 0.54 16.22
C LEU A 115 -1.33 -0.87 15.88
N LEU A 116 -0.18 -1.29 16.40
CA LEU A 116 0.32 -2.66 16.23
C LEU A 116 -0.67 -3.67 16.78
N ARG A 117 -1.15 -3.47 18.02
CA ARG A 117 -2.11 -4.37 18.65
C ARG A 117 -3.41 -4.45 17.85
N TYR A 118 -3.91 -3.30 17.36
CA TYR A 118 -5.10 -3.26 16.51
C TYR A 118 -4.89 -4.10 15.25
N ILE A 119 -3.83 -3.84 14.48
CA ILE A 119 -3.57 -4.52 13.21
C ILE A 119 -3.36 -6.01 13.41
N GLN A 120 -2.66 -6.43 14.46
CA GLN A 120 -2.50 -7.85 14.79
C GLN A 120 -3.84 -8.53 15.03
N ASN A 121 -4.74 -7.90 15.79
CA ASN A 121 -6.10 -8.42 16.00
C ASN A 121 -6.89 -8.46 14.68
N SER A 122 -6.86 -7.39 13.89
CA SER A 122 -7.59 -7.33 12.63
C SER A 122 -7.11 -8.38 11.63
N LEU A 123 -5.80 -8.60 11.52
CA LEU A 123 -5.23 -9.66 10.69
C LEU A 123 -5.74 -11.05 11.11
N GLN A 124 -5.87 -11.32 12.41
CA GLN A 124 -6.35 -12.60 12.90
C GLN A 124 -7.86 -12.80 12.70
N VAL A 125 -8.64 -11.72 12.65
CA VAL A 125 -10.10 -11.78 12.51
C VAL A 125 -10.52 -11.85 11.03
N TYR A 126 -9.86 -11.12 10.15
CA TYR A 126 -10.29 -10.93 8.75
C TYR A 126 -9.37 -11.57 7.71
N TYR A 127 -8.57 -12.58 8.08
CA TYR A 127 -7.64 -13.24 7.14
C TYR A 127 -8.33 -13.98 5.98
N ASN A 128 -9.66 -14.06 6.00
CA ASN A 128 -10.51 -14.71 5.01
C ASN A 128 -11.45 -13.72 4.28
N ASP A 129 -11.36 -12.42 4.56
CA ASP A 129 -12.17 -11.38 3.92
C ASP A 129 -11.30 -10.55 2.97
N ASP A 130 -11.59 -10.64 1.67
CA ASP A 130 -10.81 -10.00 0.60
C ASP A 130 -10.72 -8.49 0.75
N PHE A 131 -11.85 -7.84 1.04
CA PHE A 131 -11.93 -6.39 1.13
C PHE A 131 -11.23 -5.87 2.39
N LEU A 132 -11.50 -6.51 3.52
CA LEU A 132 -10.98 -6.08 4.81
C LEU A 132 -9.48 -6.37 4.93
N LEU A 133 -9.01 -7.53 4.48
CA LEU A 133 -7.58 -7.83 4.52
C LEU A 133 -6.77 -6.90 3.59
N THR A 134 -7.33 -6.52 2.44
CA THR A 134 -6.69 -5.56 1.53
C THR A 134 -6.54 -4.19 2.21
N SER A 135 -7.59 -3.71 2.88
CA SER A 135 -7.54 -2.47 3.66
C SER A 135 -6.51 -2.53 4.80
N ILE A 136 -6.45 -3.65 5.53
CA ILE A 136 -5.49 -3.86 6.62
C ILE A 136 -4.06 -3.89 6.09
N THR A 137 -3.80 -4.66 5.03
CA THR A 137 -2.45 -4.80 4.45
C THR A 137 -1.98 -3.50 3.81
N PHE A 138 -2.89 -2.70 3.22
CA PHE A 138 -2.58 -1.35 2.75
C PHE A 138 -2.10 -0.45 3.88
N THR A 139 -2.89 -0.32 4.97
CA THR A 139 -2.49 0.51 6.12
C THR A 139 -1.20 0.01 6.76
N LEU A 140 -1.02 -1.31 6.82
CA LEU A 140 0.18 -1.92 7.34
C LEU A 140 1.43 -1.58 6.51
N LYS A 141 1.35 -1.66 5.18
CA LYS A 141 2.43 -1.23 4.28
C LYS A 141 2.84 0.22 4.57
N GLN A 142 1.87 1.11 4.78
CA GLN A 142 2.13 2.53 5.04
C GLN A 142 2.81 2.76 6.40
N LEU A 143 2.41 2.03 7.44
CA LEU A 143 3.08 2.09 8.74
C LEU A 143 4.52 1.58 8.70
N LEU A 144 4.79 0.55 7.88
CA LEU A 144 6.14 0.04 7.65
C LEU A 144 7.01 1.04 6.88
N ILE A 145 6.47 1.63 5.79
CA ILE A 145 7.13 2.66 4.99
C ILE A 145 7.52 3.85 5.87
N SER A 146 6.58 4.34 6.68
CA SER A 146 6.79 5.48 7.57
C SER A 146 7.54 5.11 8.85
N SER A 147 8.00 3.86 9.01
CA SER A 147 8.72 3.36 10.18
C SER A 147 8.01 3.61 11.51
N VAL A 148 6.67 3.65 11.50
CA VAL A 148 5.85 3.78 12.70
C VAL A 148 5.88 2.48 13.50
N ILE A 149 5.89 1.35 12.79
CA ILE A 149 6.09 0.01 13.37
C ILE A 149 7.31 -0.66 12.74
N LEU A 150 7.88 -1.63 13.45
CA LEU A 150 9.00 -2.42 12.96
C LEU A 150 8.53 -3.74 12.35
N SER A 151 9.21 -4.22 11.31
CA SER A 151 8.87 -5.46 10.62
C SER A 151 8.92 -6.67 11.56
N SER A 152 9.92 -6.71 12.45
CA SER A 152 10.03 -7.70 13.55
C SER A 152 8.79 -7.84 14.44
N GLN A 153 7.95 -6.80 14.55
CA GLN A 153 6.76 -6.81 15.41
C GLN A 153 5.52 -7.42 14.73
N ILE A 154 5.47 -7.47 13.40
CA ILE A 154 4.25 -7.81 12.66
C ILE A 154 4.43 -8.98 11.69
N LEU A 155 5.62 -9.13 11.12
CA LEU A 155 5.89 -10.20 10.17
C LEU A 155 5.70 -11.61 10.75
N PRO A 156 5.99 -11.91 12.04
CA PRO A 156 5.68 -13.23 12.60
C PRO A 156 4.19 -13.59 12.47
N THR A 157 3.30 -12.62 12.70
CA THR A 157 1.85 -12.80 12.53
C THR A 157 1.49 -13.05 11.08
N ILE A 158 2.05 -12.26 10.15
CA ILE A 158 1.82 -12.45 8.71
C ILE A 158 2.28 -13.84 8.27
N LEU A 159 3.48 -14.25 8.65
CA LEU A 159 4.07 -15.53 8.27
C LEU A 159 3.23 -16.71 8.78
N ALA A 160 2.64 -16.60 9.97
CA ALA A 160 1.74 -17.61 10.53
C ALA A 160 0.38 -17.69 9.81
N LEU A 161 -0.08 -16.59 9.22
CA LEU A 161 -1.35 -16.51 8.49
C LEU A 161 -1.22 -16.91 7.02
N LEU A 162 -0.05 -16.74 6.39
CA LEU A 162 0.18 -17.08 4.98
C LEU A 162 -0.35 -18.45 4.54
N PRO A 163 -0.16 -19.55 5.30
CA PRO A 163 -0.67 -20.87 4.91
C PRO A 163 -2.19 -21.01 4.97
N GLN A 164 -2.87 -20.07 5.63
CA GLN A 164 -4.32 -20.08 5.87
C GLN A 164 -5.08 -19.20 4.88
N CYS A 165 -4.36 -18.37 4.12
CA CYS A 165 -4.95 -17.44 3.15
C CYS A 165 -4.97 -18.05 1.75
N ASP A 166 -6.07 -17.86 1.03
CA ASP A 166 -6.20 -18.23 -0.37
C ASP A 166 -5.51 -17.22 -1.30
N GLY A 167 -5.36 -17.57 -2.58
CA GLY A 167 -4.44 -16.95 -3.54
C GLY A 167 -4.31 -15.42 -3.48
N TYR A 168 -5.42 -14.69 -3.54
CA TYR A 168 -5.42 -13.22 -3.50
C TYR A 168 -4.99 -12.67 -2.12
N LEU A 169 -5.56 -13.19 -1.04
CA LEU A 169 -5.21 -12.78 0.33
C LEU A 169 -3.75 -13.07 0.68
N ALA A 170 -3.26 -14.26 0.28
CA ALA A 170 -1.86 -14.61 0.42
C ALA A 170 -0.97 -13.66 -0.39
N HIS A 171 -1.41 -13.18 -1.55
CA HIS A 171 -0.70 -12.17 -2.32
C HIS A 171 -0.60 -10.82 -1.58
N CYS A 172 -1.69 -10.34 -0.96
CA CYS A 172 -1.69 -9.10 -0.16
C CYS A 172 -0.71 -9.17 1.02
N LEU A 173 -0.65 -10.32 1.70
CA LEU A 173 0.31 -10.58 2.77
C LEU A 173 1.77 -10.66 2.27
N LYS A 174 2.03 -11.38 1.16
CA LYS A 174 3.37 -11.50 0.57
C LYS A 174 3.91 -10.15 0.10
N THR A 175 3.09 -9.32 -0.54
CA THR A 175 3.52 -7.98 -0.97
C THR A 175 3.82 -7.07 0.22
N THR A 176 3.14 -7.23 1.35
CA THR A 176 3.49 -6.54 2.61
C THR A 176 4.88 -6.94 3.11
N ILE A 177 5.23 -8.22 3.05
CA ILE A 177 6.58 -8.71 3.39
C ILE A 177 7.62 -8.06 2.48
N PHE A 178 7.38 -8.02 1.17
CA PHE A 178 8.29 -7.39 0.21
C PHE A 178 8.48 -5.89 0.48
N VAL A 179 7.40 -5.16 0.79
CA VAL A 179 7.49 -3.75 1.23
C VAL A 179 8.35 -3.62 2.49
N SER A 180 8.22 -4.52 3.47
CA SER A 180 9.06 -4.48 4.68
C SER A 180 10.56 -4.67 4.36
N ILE A 181 10.90 -5.51 3.37
CA ILE A 181 12.29 -5.68 2.91
C ILE A 181 12.81 -4.39 2.28
N ILE A 182 12.00 -3.70 1.47
CA ILE A 182 12.42 -2.47 0.79
C ILE A 182 12.73 -1.36 1.80
N PHE A 183 11.86 -1.15 2.80
CA PHE A 183 11.94 0.02 3.69
C PHE A 183 12.61 -0.27 5.04
N GLN A 184 12.65 -1.52 5.48
CA GLN A 184 13.31 -1.95 6.72
C GLN A 184 14.18 -3.20 6.47
N PRO A 185 15.15 -3.14 5.55
CA PRO A 185 15.86 -4.32 5.06
C PRO A 185 16.57 -5.09 6.16
N GLN A 186 17.40 -4.42 6.97
CA GLN A 186 18.17 -5.11 8.02
C GLN A 186 17.25 -5.75 9.07
N ASN A 187 16.27 -4.99 9.60
CA ASN A 187 15.33 -5.52 10.60
C ASN A 187 14.55 -6.73 10.09
N THR A 188 14.16 -6.69 8.81
CA THR A 188 13.45 -7.78 8.16
C THR A 188 14.35 -9.00 7.98
N LEU A 189 15.57 -8.82 7.48
CA LEU A 189 16.50 -9.94 7.25
C LEU A 189 16.97 -10.58 8.55
N ASP A 190 17.23 -9.80 9.60
CA ASP A 190 17.54 -10.31 10.93
C ASP A 190 16.39 -11.18 11.47
N LEU A 191 15.14 -10.79 11.20
CA LEU A 191 13.97 -11.60 11.55
C LEU A 191 13.96 -12.92 10.76
N PHE A 192 14.13 -12.88 9.44
CA PHE A 192 14.15 -14.10 8.62
C PHE A 192 15.28 -15.07 9.03
N ASP A 193 16.42 -14.53 9.46
CA ASP A 193 17.52 -15.32 10.03
C ASP A 193 17.11 -15.95 11.36
N SER A 194 16.57 -15.16 12.29
CA SER A 194 16.12 -15.64 13.61
C SER A 194 15.05 -16.73 13.53
N LEU A 195 14.21 -16.71 12.49
CA LEU A 195 13.15 -17.67 12.24
C LEU A 195 13.59 -18.84 11.34
N ASN A 196 14.84 -18.87 10.89
CA ASN A 196 15.36 -19.83 9.89
C ASN A 196 14.46 -19.93 8.63
N SER A 197 13.90 -18.81 8.18
CA SER A 197 12.84 -18.76 7.18
C SER A 197 13.28 -18.19 5.82
N PHE A 198 14.58 -18.03 5.57
CA PHE A 198 15.10 -17.58 4.27
C PHE A 198 14.65 -18.45 3.09
N GLN A 199 14.52 -19.77 3.29
CA GLN A 199 14.05 -20.67 2.24
C GLN A 199 12.61 -20.33 1.82
N LEU A 200 11.76 -19.94 2.78
CA LEU A 200 10.39 -19.50 2.51
C LEU A 200 10.40 -18.21 1.69
N LEU A 201 11.26 -17.24 2.01
CA LEU A 201 11.44 -16.02 1.21
C LEU A 201 11.84 -16.34 -0.25
N LEU A 202 12.83 -17.20 -0.44
CA LEU A 202 13.28 -17.61 -1.77
C LEU A 202 12.18 -18.35 -2.55
N ASN A 203 11.41 -19.21 -1.88
CA ASN A 203 10.30 -19.92 -2.51
C ASN A 203 9.19 -18.94 -2.95
N MET A 204 8.90 -17.91 -2.14
CA MET A 204 7.95 -16.86 -2.53
C MET A 204 8.44 -16.13 -3.79
N LEU A 205 9.69 -15.65 -3.81
CA LEU A 205 10.25 -14.96 -4.99
C LEU A 205 10.25 -15.83 -6.25
N LYS A 206 10.61 -17.11 -6.13
CA LYS A 206 10.55 -18.09 -7.23
C LYS A 206 9.13 -18.29 -7.73
N GLN A 207 8.15 -18.38 -6.84
CA GLN A 207 6.74 -18.50 -7.24
C GLN A 207 6.33 -17.30 -8.11
N TYR A 208 6.63 -16.07 -7.68
CA TYR A 208 6.32 -14.87 -8.46
C TYR A 208 7.03 -14.83 -9.82
N SER A 209 8.23 -15.42 -9.95
CA SER A 209 8.95 -15.45 -11.24
C SER A 209 8.26 -16.31 -12.30
N THR A 210 7.35 -17.20 -11.89
CA THR A 210 6.58 -18.07 -12.79
C THR A 210 5.19 -17.52 -13.12
N LEU A 211 4.77 -16.45 -12.46
CA LEU A 211 3.43 -15.87 -12.59
C LEU A 211 3.44 -14.64 -13.50
N LYS A 212 2.29 -14.38 -14.14
CA LYS A 212 2.04 -13.11 -14.82
C LYS A 212 1.60 -12.08 -13.77
N ASN A 213 2.54 -11.25 -13.33
CA ASN A 213 2.31 -10.22 -12.31
C ASN A 213 1.90 -8.90 -12.97
N ASP A 214 1.05 -8.12 -12.32
CA ASP A 214 0.77 -6.75 -12.73
C ASP A 214 2.02 -5.83 -12.59
N PHE A 215 1.90 -4.59 -13.08
CA PHE A 215 2.98 -3.61 -13.06
C PHE A 215 3.47 -3.29 -11.64
N TYR A 216 2.56 -3.06 -10.68
CA TYR A 216 2.88 -2.65 -9.32
C TYR A 216 3.55 -3.77 -8.53
N THR A 217 3.02 -4.98 -8.61
CA THR A 217 3.63 -6.19 -8.05
C THR A 217 5.02 -6.40 -8.63
N THR A 218 5.18 -6.27 -9.95
CA THR A 218 6.49 -6.39 -10.61
C THR A 218 7.47 -5.33 -10.09
N LYS A 219 7.02 -4.09 -9.91
CA LYS A 219 7.83 -3.00 -9.34
C LYS A 219 8.29 -3.32 -7.92
N ILE A 220 7.40 -3.80 -7.05
CA ILE A 220 7.73 -4.21 -5.67
C ILE A 220 8.77 -5.34 -5.69
N LEU A 221 8.62 -6.35 -6.55
CA LEU A 221 9.55 -7.49 -6.64
C LEU A 221 10.95 -7.06 -7.11
N VAL A 222 11.02 -6.19 -8.12
CA VAL A 222 12.30 -5.62 -8.59
C VAL A 222 13.01 -4.87 -7.46
N LEU A 223 12.30 -3.96 -6.78
CA LEU A 223 12.86 -3.19 -5.67
C LEU A 223 13.31 -4.11 -4.53
N THR A 224 12.51 -5.12 -4.21
CA THR A 224 12.85 -6.12 -3.18
C THR A 224 14.15 -6.83 -3.52
N LEU A 225 14.29 -7.34 -4.74
CA LEU A 225 15.49 -8.07 -5.17
C LEU A 225 16.72 -7.17 -5.20
N ILE A 226 16.60 -5.93 -5.65
CA ILE A 226 17.68 -4.94 -5.60
C ILE A 226 18.11 -4.72 -4.14
N THR A 227 17.15 -4.51 -3.23
CA THR A 227 17.44 -4.29 -1.82
C THR A 227 18.09 -5.52 -1.17
N LEU A 228 17.65 -6.73 -1.51
CA LEU A 228 18.27 -7.98 -1.02
C LEU A 228 19.71 -8.14 -1.49
N ILE A 229 20.05 -7.70 -2.71
CA ILE A 229 21.41 -7.79 -3.23
C ILE A 229 22.32 -6.69 -2.63
N ASP A 230 21.81 -5.47 -2.38
CA ASP A 230 22.59 -4.37 -1.79
C ASP A 230 22.73 -4.50 -0.25
N THR A 231 21.87 -5.29 0.40
CA THR A 231 21.90 -5.51 1.85
C THR A 231 22.71 -6.77 2.19
N PRO A 232 23.64 -6.72 3.16
CA PRO A 232 24.34 -7.91 3.64
C PRO A 232 23.36 -8.98 4.13
N SER A 233 23.38 -10.17 3.53
CA SER A 233 22.50 -11.27 3.88
C SER A 233 23.14 -12.63 3.55
N PRO A 234 22.69 -13.74 4.16
CA PRO A 234 23.19 -15.08 3.85
C PRO A 234 22.65 -15.63 2.52
N LEU A 235 21.88 -14.85 1.77
CA LEU A 235 21.27 -15.26 0.51
C LEU A 235 22.31 -15.29 -0.61
N ASP A 236 22.22 -16.30 -1.47
CA ASP A 236 23.07 -16.40 -2.66
C ASP A 236 22.75 -15.28 -3.66
N GLN A 237 23.72 -14.36 -3.81
CA GLN A 237 23.59 -13.20 -4.68
C GLN A 237 23.42 -13.57 -6.16
N VAL A 238 24.00 -14.69 -6.61
CA VAL A 238 23.86 -15.17 -8.00
C VAL A 238 22.40 -15.56 -8.26
N SER A 239 21.81 -16.38 -7.37
CA SER A 239 20.40 -16.77 -7.46
C SER A 239 19.44 -15.57 -7.43
N LEU A 240 19.71 -14.57 -6.59
CA LEU A 240 18.91 -13.35 -6.53
C LEU A 240 19.00 -12.54 -7.84
N LEU A 241 20.19 -12.44 -8.43
CA LEU A 241 20.39 -11.76 -9.71
C LEU A 241 19.68 -12.47 -10.87
N GLN A 242 19.69 -13.81 -10.87
CA GLN A 242 18.96 -14.61 -11.86
C GLN A 242 17.45 -14.40 -11.76
N LEU A 243 16.89 -14.22 -10.56
CA LEU A 243 15.49 -13.89 -10.35
C LEU A 243 15.15 -12.45 -10.77
N LEU A 244 16.08 -11.51 -10.59
CA LEU A 244 15.87 -10.10 -10.92
C LEU A 244 15.64 -9.87 -12.41
N ILE A 245 16.36 -10.61 -13.26
CA ILE A 245 16.37 -10.36 -14.71
C ILE A 245 14.98 -10.53 -15.36
N PRO A 246 14.24 -11.64 -15.16
CA PRO A 246 12.88 -11.77 -15.67
C PRO A 246 11.95 -10.64 -15.24
N PHE A 247 12.02 -10.20 -13.99
CA PHE A 247 11.18 -9.09 -13.51
C PHE A 247 11.55 -7.75 -14.15
N LEU A 248 12.85 -7.47 -14.35
CA LEU A 248 13.29 -6.29 -15.10
C LEU A 248 12.80 -6.32 -16.56
N GLN A 249 12.79 -7.50 -17.19
CA GLN A 249 12.22 -7.67 -18.53
C GLN A 249 10.72 -7.36 -18.57
N SER A 250 9.95 -7.92 -17.62
CA SER A 250 8.52 -7.62 -17.50
C SER A 250 8.26 -6.14 -17.23
N LEU A 251 9.01 -5.52 -16.31
CA LEU A 251 8.85 -4.10 -16.00
C LEU A 251 9.16 -3.21 -17.21
N TYR A 252 10.21 -3.54 -17.96
CA TYR A 252 10.57 -2.85 -19.20
C TYR A 252 9.48 -2.98 -20.27
N LEU A 253 8.92 -4.19 -20.45
CA LEU A 253 7.80 -4.44 -21.35
C LEU A 253 6.57 -3.61 -20.97
N TYR A 254 6.15 -3.66 -19.69
CA TYR A 254 5.01 -2.89 -19.21
C TYR A 254 5.18 -1.41 -19.53
N ARG A 255 6.35 -0.82 -19.24
CA ARG A 255 6.59 0.59 -19.51
C ARG A 255 6.53 0.93 -20.99
N ASN A 256 7.08 0.10 -21.86
CA ASN A 256 7.00 0.32 -23.30
C ASN A 256 5.55 0.25 -23.80
N THR A 257 4.77 -0.70 -23.30
CA THR A 257 3.34 -0.83 -23.62
C THR A 257 2.53 0.36 -23.08
N TYR A 258 2.78 0.81 -21.85
CA TYR A 258 2.14 2.00 -21.29
C TYR A 258 2.56 3.28 -22.03
N SER A 259 3.84 3.43 -22.42
CA SER A 259 4.26 4.57 -23.23
C SER A 259 3.62 4.54 -24.61
N GLN A 260 3.43 3.37 -25.22
CA GLN A 260 2.71 3.22 -26.48
C GLN A 260 1.21 3.49 -26.32
N ALA A 261 0.59 3.05 -25.22
CA ALA A 261 -0.79 3.33 -24.89
C ALA A 261 -1.04 4.83 -24.65
N ILE A 262 -0.13 5.53 -23.97
CA ILE A 262 -0.18 6.99 -23.77
C ILE A 262 0.00 7.74 -25.09
N ILE A 263 0.83 7.21 -26.00
CA ILE A 263 0.99 7.77 -27.35
C ILE A 263 -0.28 7.51 -28.21
N SER A 264 -0.94 6.36 -28.07
CA SER A 264 -2.20 6.08 -28.77
C SER A 264 -3.43 6.77 -28.13
N ILE A 265 -3.39 7.16 -26.86
CA ILE A 265 -4.47 7.95 -26.22
C ILE A 265 -4.36 9.45 -26.58
N SER A 266 -3.23 9.89 -27.14
CA SER A 266 -3.14 11.23 -27.77
C SER A 266 -3.70 11.29 -29.20
N GLU A 267 -4.14 10.16 -29.74
CA GLU A 267 -4.82 10.03 -31.03
C GLU A 267 -5.89 8.94 -30.93
N ASP A 268 -7.00 9.21 -30.25
CA ASP A 268 -8.35 8.74 -30.62
C ASP A 268 -9.35 8.97 -29.47
N ASP A 269 -10.26 9.92 -29.69
CA ASP A 269 -11.59 9.90 -29.08
C ASP A 269 -12.29 8.62 -29.56
N ASN A 270 -12.56 7.67 -28.67
CA ASN A 270 -13.77 6.85 -28.77
C ASN A 270 -14.03 6.00 -27.53
N ASP A 271 -15.21 6.26 -26.98
CA ASP A 271 -16.09 5.39 -26.22
C ASP A 271 -15.83 3.89 -26.45
N ASN A 272 -15.33 3.21 -25.42
CA ASN A 272 -15.65 1.80 -25.17
C ASN A 272 -15.37 1.46 -23.71
N GLU A 273 -16.47 1.38 -22.95
CA GLU A 273 -16.53 0.83 -21.60
C GLU A 273 -15.99 -0.61 -21.60
N SER A 274 -14.81 -0.79 -21.02
CA SER A 274 -14.32 -2.08 -20.56
C SER A 274 -14.50 -2.14 -19.04
N PRO A 275 -14.83 -3.31 -18.46
CA PRO A 275 -15.20 -3.39 -17.06
C PRO A 275 -13.99 -3.01 -16.20
N GLN A 276 -14.15 -1.95 -15.42
CA GLN A 276 -13.20 -1.53 -14.40
C GLN A 276 -13.09 -2.67 -13.38
N CYS A 277 -11.97 -3.39 -13.37
CA CYS A 277 -11.54 -4.02 -12.12
C CYS A 277 -11.41 -2.87 -11.12
N GLU A 278 -12.14 -2.94 -10.01
CA GLU A 278 -12.00 -1.99 -8.90
C GLU A 278 -10.52 -1.86 -8.58
N GLU A 279 -9.94 -0.75 -9.02
CA GLU A 279 -8.55 -0.42 -8.76
C GLU A 279 -8.44 -0.32 -7.24
N GLU A 280 -7.54 -1.11 -6.63
CA GLU A 280 -7.04 -0.76 -5.30
C GLU A 280 -6.77 0.76 -5.30
N PRO A 281 -7.10 1.51 -4.24
CA PRO A 281 -6.77 2.93 -4.16
C PRO A 281 -5.25 3.08 -4.12
N VAL A 282 -4.61 3.06 -5.28
CA VAL A 282 -3.19 3.28 -5.50
C VAL A 282 -3.12 4.44 -6.47
N PRO A 283 -2.76 5.62 -5.94
CA PRO A 283 -1.44 6.11 -6.26
C PRO A 283 -0.78 6.71 -5.03
N MET A 284 -0.19 5.88 -4.17
CA MET A 284 0.92 6.34 -3.32
C MET A 284 1.82 5.21 -2.83
N LEU A 285 1.98 4.18 -3.65
CA LEU A 285 3.11 3.26 -3.53
C LEU A 285 4.13 3.66 -4.59
N ILE A 286 5.04 4.55 -4.16
CA ILE A 286 6.33 4.77 -4.80
C ILE A 286 6.22 5.54 -6.14
N GLU A 287 5.96 6.85 -6.05
CA GLU A 287 6.41 7.83 -7.06
C GLU A 287 7.95 7.95 -7.04
N LEU A 288 8.66 6.83 -7.24
CA LEU A 288 10.07 6.91 -7.61
C LEU A 288 10.11 7.24 -9.09
N ASN A 289 10.60 8.43 -9.41
CA ASN A 289 10.88 8.85 -10.77
C ASN A 289 11.77 7.80 -11.48
N ASP A 290 11.26 7.23 -12.57
CA ASP A 290 11.26 5.77 -12.75
C ASP A 290 12.47 5.19 -13.52
N ASN A 291 13.41 5.99 -14.04
CA ASN A 291 14.60 5.48 -14.75
C ASN A 291 15.93 5.86 -14.08
N ALA A 292 16.06 7.07 -13.53
CA ALA A 292 17.32 7.51 -12.93
C ALA A 292 17.66 6.70 -11.67
N ILE A 293 16.67 6.45 -10.82
CA ILE A 293 16.87 5.71 -9.56
C ILE A 293 17.08 4.23 -9.85
N LEU A 294 16.29 3.65 -10.76
CA LEU A 294 16.47 2.25 -11.18
C LEU A 294 17.85 2.05 -11.83
N SER A 295 18.26 2.94 -12.73
CA SER A 295 19.59 2.90 -13.36
C SER A 295 20.71 3.13 -12.36
N GLN A 296 20.56 4.06 -11.40
CA GLN A 296 21.53 4.27 -10.32
C GLN A 296 21.65 3.04 -9.42
N LEU A 297 20.54 2.37 -9.10
CA LEU A 297 20.52 1.15 -8.31
C LEU A 297 21.19 0.00 -9.07
N ILE A 298 20.90 -0.17 -10.37
CA ILE A 298 21.55 -1.18 -11.21
C ILE A 298 23.04 -0.85 -11.40
N GLN A 299 23.43 0.42 -11.57
CA GLN A 299 24.84 0.83 -11.64
C GLN A 299 25.58 0.57 -10.32
N LYS A 300 24.93 0.83 -9.18
CA LYS A 300 25.47 0.50 -7.84
C LYS A 300 25.64 -1.01 -7.67
N LEU A 301 24.69 -1.81 -8.14
CA LEU A 301 24.79 -3.27 -8.18
C LEU A 301 25.97 -3.73 -9.05
N ILE A 302 26.11 -3.16 -10.26
CA ILE A 302 27.18 -3.52 -11.20
C ILE A 302 28.56 -3.16 -10.67
N SER A 303 28.69 -2.00 -10.03
CA SER A 303 29.97 -1.51 -9.48
C SER A 303 30.42 -2.28 -8.23
N LYS A 304 29.49 -2.70 -7.35
CA LYS A 304 29.83 -3.50 -6.17
C LYS A 304 30.04 -4.99 -6.48
N ASN A 305 29.30 -5.54 -7.45
CA ASN A 305 29.22 -6.98 -7.71
C ASN A 305 29.77 -7.36 -9.10
N ALA A 306 30.79 -6.66 -9.59
CA ALA A 306 31.43 -6.91 -10.88
C ALA A 306 31.81 -8.39 -11.16
N PRO A 307 32.23 -9.22 -10.16
CA PRO A 307 32.47 -10.65 -10.39
C PRO A 307 31.20 -11.45 -10.72
N ILE A 308 30.05 -11.05 -10.15
CA ILE A 308 28.77 -11.76 -10.31
C ILE A 308 28.22 -11.56 -11.72
N LEU A 309 28.50 -10.43 -12.35
CA LEU A 309 28.12 -10.17 -13.74
C LEU A 309 28.78 -11.14 -14.73
N GLN A 310 29.89 -11.78 -14.37
CA GLN A 310 30.54 -12.79 -15.20
C GLN A 310 29.75 -14.12 -15.24
N THR A 311 28.79 -14.30 -14.33
CA THR A 311 27.91 -15.49 -14.29
C THR A 311 26.65 -15.34 -15.14
N LEU A 312 26.40 -14.15 -15.69
CA LEU A 312 25.25 -13.86 -16.54
C LEU A 312 25.48 -14.32 -17.98
N THR A 313 24.41 -14.77 -18.64
CA THR A 313 24.51 -15.11 -20.07
C THR A 313 24.75 -13.85 -20.91
N SER A 314 25.30 -14.03 -22.11
CA SER A 314 25.54 -12.94 -23.06
C SER A 314 24.26 -12.14 -23.36
N GLU A 315 23.12 -12.82 -23.49
CA GLU A 315 21.81 -12.18 -23.72
C GLU A 315 21.35 -11.34 -22.53
N GLN A 316 21.51 -11.84 -21.30
CA GLN A 316 21.18 -11.11 -20.08
C GLN A 316 22.06 -9.87 -19.91
N MET A 317 23.34 -9.99 -20.22
CA MET A 317 24.28 -8.87 -20.22
C MET A 317 23.94 -7.83 -21.29
N ILE A 318 23.52 -8.23 -22.49
CA ILE A 318 23.04 -7.33 -23.54
C ILE A 318 21.78 -6.59 -23.08
N PHE A 319 20.84 -7.31 -22.46
CA PHE A 319 19.61 -6.71 -21.95
C PHE A 319 19.88 -5.70 -20.82
N LEU A 320 20.74 -6.02 -19.85
CA LEU A 320 21.13 -5.09 -18.80
C LEU A 320 21.80 -3.83 -19.36
N LYS A 321 22.70 -3.98 -20.35
CA LYS A 321 23.31 -2.83 -21.05
C LYS A 321 22.27 -1.95 -21.74
N ARG A 322 21.28 -2.56 -22.40
CA ARG A 322 20.16 -1.85 -23.05
C ARG A 322 19.31 -1.04 -22.06
N ILE A 323 19.01 -1.58 -20.88
CA ILE A 323 18.29 -0.82 -19.83
C ILE A 323 19.12 0.37 -19.33
N LEU A 324 20.44 0.19 -19.20
CA LEU A 324 21.34 1.15 -18.58
C LEU A 324 21.79 2.32 -19.47
N HIS A 325 21.38 2.34 -20.74
CA HIS A 325 21.98 3.22 -21.76
C HIS A 325 23.53 3.13 -21.76
N LEU A 326 24.07 1.90 -21.73
CA LEU A 326 25.48 1.62 -22.00
C LEU A 326 25.69 1.11 -23.43
#